data_AF-A0AAV5YCA1-F1
#
_entry.id   AF-A0AAV5YCA1-F1
#
_cell.length_a   1.000
_cell.length_b   1.000
_cell.length_c   1.000
_cell.angle_alpha   90.00
_cell.angle_beta   90.00
_cell.angle_gamma   90.00
#
_symmetry.space_group_name_H-M   'P 1'
#
loop_
_entity.id
_entity.type
_entity.pdbx_description
1 polymer ?
#
loop_
_entity_poly.entity_id
_entity_poly.type
_entity_poly.pdbx_seq_one_letter_code
_entity_poly.pdbx_strand_id
1 'polypeptide(L)'
;MISGRTFADRLAQHGFDFFTGVPCSLIEDLIAILERGERAPYVAAVREDAAVGVAAGAWFGGRRPVVLMQNSGLGTSLNALASLSLMYGLPVLLVVTWRGFGGKDAPEHILTGEISPKLLELLGIPHRVLAADSLDADLAWAATEMDARRSPVALLVPPKVVETGAVHSPGAGAALGSRVVPPPAPPSPLPPATMPRLTALGIALKAIGDDPVAHANGYICRESFSLADRPQSFYMIGSMGLAPAIGLGVALTQPRRRSIVFDGDGNLLMNLGILAMIATQHPANFVHLVFDNEVYGSTGNQASLSSGVRLDRMAAAAGFASAVAVTDPVSLEAALREALATAGPHFVLVKVTTEEADVPRIPYTPAVLRDRFRTAVHGG
;
A
#
# COMPACT_ATOMS: atom_id res chain seq x y z
N MET A 1 17.43 -15.84 22.90
CA MET A 1 16.70 -15.50 21.67
C MET A 1 15.23 -15.35 22.05
N ILE A 2 14.49 -14.53 21.32
CA ILE A 2 13.05 -14.33 21.49
C ILE A 2 12.35 -15.26 20.49
N SER A 3 11.45 -16.13 20.95
CA SER A 3 10.61 -16.91 20.02
C SER A 3 9.66 -16.00 19.24
N GLY A 4 9.30 -16.37 18.02
CA GLY A 4 8.32 -15.65 17.19
C GLY A 4 6.97 -15.51 17.90
N ARG A 5 6.53 -16.55 18.63
CA ARG A 5 5.33 -16.48 19.48
C ARG A 5 5.47 -15.45 20.59
N THR A 6 6.56 -15.49 21.35
CA THR A 6 6.81 -14.48 22.40
C THR A 6 6.81 -13.06 21.82
N PHE A 7 7.42 -12.87 20.65
CA PHE A 7 7.47 -11.56 20.01
C PHE A 7 6.07 -11.09 19.58
N ALA A 8 5.30 -11.93 18.89
CA ALA A 8 3.91 -11.61 18.52
C ALA A 8 3.03 -11.30 19.74
N ASP A 9 3.19 -12.07 20.82
CA ASP A 9 2.46 -11.88 22.07
C ASP A 9 2.78 -10.52 22.71
N ARG A 10 4.05 -10.13 22.74
CA ARG A 10 4.45 -8.81 23.26
C ARG A 10 3.98 -7.67 22.38
N LEU A 11 4.08 -7.80 21.06
CA LEU A 11 3.55 -6.79 20.13
C LEU A 11 2.07 -6.52 20.42
N ALA A 12 1.26 -7.57 20.57
CA ALA A 12 -0.15 -7.43 20.93
C ALA A 12 -0.37 -6.81 22.32
N GLN A 13 0.43 -7.17 23.33
CA GLN A 13 0.36 -6.59 24.68
C GLN A 13 0.67 -5.09 24.71
N HIS A 14 1.53 -4.61 23.80
CA HIS A 14 1.82 -3.18 23.61
C HIS A 14 0.88 -2.49 22.61
N GLY A 15 -0.22 -3.16 22.22
CA GLY A 15 -1.31 -2.59 21.44
C GLY A 15 -1.14 -2.61 19.92
N PHE A 16 -0.10 -3.27 19.40
CA PHE A 16 0.09 -3.45 17.95
C PHE A 16 -0.83 -4.57 17.44
N ASP A 17 -1.68 -4.28 16.46
CA ASP A 17 -2.80 -5.14 16.09
C ASP A 17 -3.03 -5.30 14.58
N PHE A 18 -2.08 -4.87 13.75
CA PHE A 18 -2.10 -5.07 12.31
C PHE A 18 -0.68 -5.20 11.77
N PHE A 19 -0.43 -6.21 10.94
CA PHE A 19 0.90 -6.55 10.48
C PHE A 19 0.95 -6.63 8.96
N THR A 20 2.01 -6.14 8.35
CA THR A 20 2.25 -6.28 6.91
C THR A 20 3.74 -6.26 6.64
N GLY A 21 4.21 -6.86 5.56
CA GLY A 21 5.64 -6.85 5.28
C GLY A 21 6.09 -7.85 4.23
N VAL A 22 7.39 -7.83 3.99
CA VAL A 22 8.07 -8.74 3.06
C VAL A 22 8.84 -9.79 3.89
N PRO A 23 8.88 -11.07 3.46
CA PRO A 23 9.58 -12.12 4.20
C PRO A 23 11.06 -11.84 4.46
N CYS A 24 11.55 -12.22 5.64
CA CYS A 24 12.97 -12.23 5.96
C CYS A 24 13.31 -13.37 6.93
N SER A 25 14.39 -14.11 6.67
CA SER A 25 14.76 -15.27 7.49
C SER A 25 15.20 -14.93 8.92
N LEU A 26 15.53 -13.67 9.23
CA LEU A 26 15.89 -13.25 10.60
C LEU A 26 14.68 -13.17 11.54
N ILE A 27 13.46 -13.16 10.99
CA ILE A 27 12.19 -13.11 11.73
C ILE A 27 11.18 -14.12 11.18
N GLU A 28 11.66 -15.20 10.54
CA GLU A 28 10.80 -16.20 9.90
C GLU A 28 9.80 -16.82 10.87
N ASP A 29 10.22 -17.09 12.11
CA ASP A 29 9.35 -17.69 13.13
C ASP A 29 8.24 -16.72 13.54
N LEU A 30 8.53 -15.41 13.62
CA LEU A 30 7.50 -14.39 13.86
C LEU A 30 6.50 -14.34 12.69
N ILE A 31 6.98 -14.32 11.45
CA ILE A 31 6.12 -14.29 10.27
C ILE A 31 5.23 -15.54 10.22
N ALA A 32 5.79 -16.72 10.46
CA ALA A 32 5.04 -17.98 10.48
C ALA A 32 3.94 -17.99 11.56
N ILE A 33 4.15 -17.32 12.70
CA ILE A 33 3.11 -17.16 13.73
C ILE A 33 2.03 -16.18 13.27
N LEU A 34 2.40 -15.07 12.63
CA LEU A 34 1.46 -14.05 12.15
C LEU A 34 0.60 -14.56 10.98
N GLU A 35 1.18 -15.35 10.06
CA GLU A 35 0.48 -15.95 8.91
C GLU A 35 -0.63 -16.93 9.32
N ARG A 36 -0.53 -17.55 10.50
CA ARG A 36 -1.60 -18.42 11.03
C ARG A 36 -2.84 -17.64 11.44
N GLY A 37 -2.77 -16.30 11.54
CA GLY A 37 -3.91 -15.45 11.84
C GLY A 37 -4.49 -15.64 13.24
N GLU A 38 -3.76 -16.26 14.17
CA GLU A 38 -4.26 -16.60 15.52
C GLU A 38 -4.53 -15.35 16.39
N ARG A 39 -3.97 -14.17 16.05
CA ARG A 39 -4.00 -12.97 16.90
C ARG A 39 -4.44 -11.68 16.19
N ALA A 40 -3.86 -11.42 15.03
CA ALA A 40 -4.04 -10.17 14.30
C ALA A 40 -3.88 -10.40 12.79
N PRO A 41 -4.47 -9.54 11.94
CA PRO A 41 -4.28 -9.64 10.49
C PRO A 41 -2.80 -9.47 10.10
N TYR A 42 -2.31 -10.36 9.25
CA TYR A 42 -1.04 -10.23 8.56
C TYR A 42 -1.26 -10.17 7.05
N VAL A 43 -0.75 -9.13 6.42
CA VAL A 43 -0.82 -8.93 4.96
C VAL A 43 0.57 -9.02 4.38
N ALA A 44 0.88 -10.16 3.74
CA ALA A 44 2.10 -10.31 2.97
C ALA A 44 2.14 -9.30 1.83
N ALA A 45 3.28 -8.61 1.68
CA ALA A 45 3.46 -7.56 0.69
C ALA A 45 4.43 -7.99 -0.42
N VAL A 46 4.17 -7.52 -1.65
CA VAL A 46 5.07 -7.75 -2.78
C VAL A 46 6.35 -6.90 -2.73
N ARG A 47 6.29 -5.78 -2.02
CA ARG A 47 7.39 -4.82 -1.80
C ARG A 47 7.19 -4.09 -0.48
N GLU A 48 8.27 -3.62 0.13
CA GLU A 48 8.25 -2.97 1.44
C GLU A 48 7.55 -1.61 1.44
N ASP A 49 7.62 -0.84 0.35
CA ASP A 49 6.90 0.42 0.20
C ASP A 49 5.39 0.21 0.06
N ALA A 50 4.97 -0.86 -0.62
CA ALA A 50 3.57 -1.28 -0.62
C ALA A 50 3.09 -1.65 0.79
N ALA A 51 3.92 -2.34 1.59
CA ALA A 51 3.61 -2.63 3.00
C ALA A 51 3.43 -1.34 3.82
N VAL A 52 4.27 -0.32 3.60
CA VAL A 52 4.11 1.01 4.22
C VAL A 52 2.77 1.66 3.82
N GLY A 53 2.36 1.54 2.56
CA GLY A 53 1.04 2.01 2.09
C GLY A 53 -0.14 1.29 2.76
N VAL A 54 -0.07 -0.05 2.87
CA VAL A 54 -1.09 -0.85 3.57
C VAL A 54 -1.16 -0.47 5.05
N ALA A 55 -0.01 -0.29 5.71
CA ALA A 55 0.05 0.16 7.09
C ALA A 55 -0.62 1.54 7.29
N ALA A 56 -0.40 2.49 6.38
CA ALA A 56 -1.08 3.78 6.40
C ALA A 56 -2.62 3.62 6.32
N GLY A 57 -3.10 2.78 5.41
CA GLY A 57 -4.53 2.45 5.29
C GLY A 57 -5.10 1.84 6.57
N ALA A 58 -4.39 0.87 7.15
CA ALA A 58 -4.80 0.22 8.38
C ALA A 58 -4.85 1.20 9.56
N TRP A 59 -3.88 2.12 9.62
CA TRP A 59 -3.88 3.19 10.62
C TRP A 59 -5.11 4.10 10.47
N PHE A 60 -5.46 4.52 9.26
CA PHE A 60 -6.68 5.30 9.01
C PHE A 60 -7.95 4.56 9.47
N GLY A 61 -7.98 3.24 9.31
CA GLY A 61 -9.06 2.38 9.82
C GLY A 61 -9.01 2.11 11.32
N GLY A 62 -8.10 2.74 12.08
CA GLY A 62 -8.07 2.68 13.53
C GLY A 62 -7.13 1.64 14.13
N ARG A 63 -6.33 0.96 13.30
CA ARG A 63 -5.32 -0.01 13.76
C ARG A 63 -4.01 0.66 14.16
N ARG A 64 -3.16 -0.11 14.84
CA ARG A 64 -1.79 0.25 15.20
C ARG A 64 -0.82 -0.65 14.43
N PRO A 65 -0.38 -0.22 13.24
CA PRO A 65 0.29 -1.10 12.29
C PRO A 65 1.77 -1.32 12.61
N VAL A 66 2.27 -2.49 12.19
CA VAL A 66 3.67 -2.88 12.18
C VAL A 66 4.05 -3.28 10.77
N VAL A 67 5.17 -2.74 10.26
CA VAL A 67 5.77 -3.16 8.99
C VAL A 67 7.00 -4.01 9.29
N LEU A 68 6.97 -5.26 8.83
CA LEU A 68 8.10 -6.17 8.87
C LEU A 68 8.90 -6.01 7.57
N MET A 69 10.18 -5.68 7.68
CA MET A 69 11.03 -5.52 6.52
C MET A 69 12.48 -5.88 6.82
N GLN A 70 13.23 -6.21 5.77
CA GLN A 70 14.68 -6.19 5.85
C GLN A 70 15.19 -4.75 5.69
N ASN A 71 16.38 -4.47 6.20
CA ASN A 71 17.03 -3.18 6.00
C ASN A 71 17.33 -2.81 4.54
N SER A 72 17.43 -3.77 3.60
CA SER A 72 17.40 -3.46 2.16
C SER A 72 16.05 -2.86 1.71
N GLY A 73 14.96 -3.35 2.31
CA GLY A 73 13.62 -2.80 2.14
C GLY A 73 13.47 -1.38 2.65
N LEU A 74 14.25 -0.97 3.66
CA LEU A 74 14.33 0.43 4.08
C LEU A 74 14.81 1.33 2.93
N GLY A 75 15.80 0.87 2.16
CA GLY A 75 16.31 1.57 0.96
C GLY A 75 15.24 1.71 -0.12
N THR A 76 14.52 0.63 -0.43
CA THR A 76 13.39 0.65 -1.37
C THR A 76 12.25 1.56 -0.90
N SER A 77 12.06 1.67 0.42
CA SER A 77 10.95 2.39 1.04
C SER A 77 11.25 3.87 1.33
N LEU A 78 12.44 4.39 1.03
CA LEU A 78 12.83 5.76 1.38
C LEU A 78 11.80 6.80 0.90
N ASN A 79 11.35 6.69 -0.36
CA ASN A 79 10.36 7.62 -0.91
C ASN A 79 9.00 7.51 -0.19
N ALA A 80 8.55 6.30 0.13
CA ALA A 80 7.30 6.07 0.85
C ALA A 80 7.36 6.55 2.31
N LEU A 81 8.48 6.33 2.98
CA LEU A 81 8.70 6.83 4.33
C LEU A 81 8.74 8.35 4.35
N ALA A 82 9.47 8.99 3.43
CA ALA A 82 9.58 10.44 3.37
C ALA A 82 8.28 11.12 2.92
N SER A 83 7.72 10.71 1.78
CA SER A 83 6.63 11.42 1.11
C SER A 83 5.22 10.90 1.42
N LEU A 84 5.09 9.87 2.27
CA LEU A 84 3.83 9.42 2.85
C LEU A 84 3.92 9.41 4.37
N SER A 85 4.77 8.57 4.95
CA SER A 85 4.70 8.36 6.41
C SER A 85 5.13 9.56 7.25
N LEU A 86 6.32 10.11 6.98
CA LEU A 86 6.86 11.27 7.69
C LEU A 86 6.12 12.55 7.32
N MET A 87 5.88 12.80 6.03
CA MET A 87 5.20 14.00 5.57
C MET A 87 3.79 14.15 6.13
N TYR A 88 2.98 13.08 6.14
CA TYR A 88 1.64 13.12 6.72
C TYR A 88 1.65 12.94 8.23
N GLY A 89 2.73 12.44 8.81
CA GLY A 89 2.79 12.03 10.21
C GLY A 89 1.92 10.80 10.48
N LEU A 90 2.11 9.75 9.68
CA LEU A 90 1.45 8.45 9.82
C LEU A 90 2.32 7.54 10.70
N PRO A 91 1.84 7.21 11.91
CA PRO A 91 2.57 6.37 12.84
C PRO A 91 2.57 4.90 12.41
N VAL A 92 3.75 4.28 12.42
CA VAL A 92 3.95 2.86 12.12
C VAL A 92 5.22 2.38 12.83
N LEU A 93 5.17 1.17 13.41
CA LEU A 93 6.39 0.52 13.90
C LEU A 93 7.06 -0.24 12.75
N LEU A 94 8.30 0.12 12.43
CA LEU A 94 9.14 -0.60 11.48
C LEU A 94 9.97 -1.62 12.27
N VAL A 95 9.70 -2.92 12.08
CA VAL A 95 10.59 -3.98 12.55
C VAL A 95 11.54 -4.29 11.40
N VAL A 96 12.75 -3.77 11.49
CA VAL A 96 13.75 -3.78 10.42
C VAL A 96 14.82 -4.81 10.76
N THR A 97 14.84 -5.94 10.06
CA THR A 97 15.89 -6.93 10.26
C THR A 97 17.23 -6.40 9.73
N TRP A 98 18.29 -6.58 10.52
CA TRP A 98 19.58 -5.95 10.27
C TRP A 98 20.57 -6.92 9.64
N ARG A 99 20.43 -7.17 8.34
CA ARG A 99 21.44 -7.88 7.54
C ARG A 99 22.72 -7.06 7.41
N GLY A 100 23.87 -7.72 7.34
CA GLY A 100 25.17 -7.04 7.29
C GLY A 100 25.65 -6.50 8.64
N PHE A 101 24.95 -6.80 9.74
CA PHE A 101 25.32 -6.34 11.08
C PHE A 101 26.76 -6.76 11.43
N GLY A 102 27.56 -5.80 11.89
CA GLY A 102 28.96 -6.03 12.25
C GLY A 102 29.87 -6.43 11.07
N GLY A 103 29.45 -6.18 9.83
CA GLY A 103 30.22 -6.49 8.62
C GLY A 103 30.27 -8.00 8.31
N LYS A 104 29.33 -8.80 8.83
CA LYS A 104 29.30 -10.26 8.68
C LYS A 104 27.97 -10.73 8.11
N ASP A 105 27.90 -10.88 6.79
CA ASP A 105 26.76 -11.42 6.04
C ASP A 105 27.20 -11.66 4.58
N ALA A 106 26.26 -11.97 3.69
CA ALA A 106 26.48 -11.97 2.25
C ALA A 106 26.88 -10.57 1.73
N PRO A 107 27.71 -10.46 0.68
CA PRO A 107 28.26 -9.18 0.19
C PRO A 107 27.20 -8.09 -0.07
N GLU A 108 26.04 -8.47 -0.62
CA GLU A 108 24.91 -7.59 -0.93
C GLU A 108 24.30 -6.93 0.31
N HIS A 109 24.52 -7.51 1.49
CA HIS A 109 24.00 -7.00 2.76
C HIS A 109 24.97 -6.07 3.48
N ILE A 110 26.27 -6.10 3.18
CA ILE A 110 27.30 -5.44 3.98
C ILE A 110 27.14 -3.92 4.01
N LEU A 111 27.07 -3.29 2.83
CA LEU A 111 26.92 -1.84 2.73
C LEU A 111 25.61 -1.39 3.37
N THR A 112 24.51 -2.07 3.04
CA THR A 112 23.19 -1.76 3.58
C THR A 112 23.17 -1.88 5.10
N GLY A 113 23.80 -2.93 5.65
CA GLY A 113 23.98 -3.11 7.08
C GLY A 113 24.74 -1.96 7.74
N GLU A 114 25.84 -1.52 7.16
CA GLU A 114 26.63 -0.40 7.68
C GLU A 114 25.83 0.91 7.73
N ILE A 115 25.09 1.23 6.66
CA ILE A 115 24.41 2.53 6.52
C ILE A 115 23.03 2.58 7.17
N SER A 116 22.45 1.45 7.58
CA SER A 116 21.06 1.38 8.07
C SER A 116 20.75 2.36 9.20
N PRO A 117 21.56 2.47 10.29
CA PRO A 117 21.30 3.45 11.35
C PRO A 117 21.39 4.89 10.82
N LYS A 118 22.40 5.19 10.00
CA LYS A 118 22.61 6.52 9.40
C LYS A 118 21.44 6.94 8.50
N LEU A 119 20.84 5.99 7.77
CA LEU A 119 19.64 6.24 6.96
C LEU A 119 18.44 6.62 7.83
N LEU A 120 18.22 5.92 8.95
CA LEU A 120 17.15 6.24 9.89
C LEU A 120 17.38 7.61 10.55
N GLU A 121 18.62 7.91 10.95
CA GLU A 121 19.02 9.23 11.46
C GLU A 121 18.76 10.34 10.44
N LEU A 122 19.16 10.14 9.18
CA LEU A 122 18.96 11.11 8.11
C LEU A 122 17.48 11.39 7.84
N LEU A 123 16.63 10.36 7.92
CA LEU A 123 15.18 10.50 7.82
C LEU A 123 14.53 11.09 9.09
N GLY A 124 15.28 11.23 10.18
CA GLY A 124 14.75 11.63 11.48
C GLY A 124 13.81 10.59 12.11
N ILE A 125 13.93 9.31 11.73
CA ILE A 125 13.14 8.21 12.29
C ILE A 125 13.82 7.75 13.59
N PRO A 126 13.17 7.93 14.77
CA PRO A 126 13.71 7.41 16.03
C PRO A 126 13.85 5.90 15.94
N HIS A 127 14.98 5.38 16.42
CA HIS A 127 15.24 3.95 16.35
C HIS A 127 15.99 3.42 17.57
N ARG A 128 15.81 2.13 17.83
CA ARG A 128 16.59 1.35 18.79
C ARG A 128 17.05 0.05 18.18
N VAL A 129 18.10 -0.52 18.74
CA VAL A 129 18.58 -1.85 18.39
C VAL A 129 18.00 -2.83 19.41
N LEU A 130 17.22 -3.79 18.93
CA LEU A 130 16.55 -4.78 19.77
C LEU A 130 17.56 -5.76 20.36
N ALA A 131 17.47 -6.00 21.66
CA ALA A 131 18.15 -7.09 22.37
C ALA A 131 17.12 -8.07 22.94
N ALA A 132 17.57 -9.29 23.28
CA ALA A 132 16.66 -10.35 23.72
C ALA A 132 15.97 -10.04 25.07
N ASP A 133 16.65 -9.28 25.94
CA ASP A 133 16.20 -8.86 27.26
C ASP A 133 15.52 -7.48 27.28
N SER A 134 15.55 -6.73 26.15
CA SER A 134 14.98 -5.39 26.05
C SER A 134 13.60 -5.32 25.38
N LEU A 135 13.07 -6.45 24.89
CA LEU A 135 11.86 -6.49 24.06
C LEU A 135 10.69 -5.66 24.62
N ASP A 136 10.32 -5.88 25.88
CA ASP A 136 9.19 -5.18 26.50
C ASP A 136 9.46 -3.68 26.65
N ALA A 137 10.69 -3.30 27.01
CA ALA A 137 11.08 -1.90 27.14
C ALA A 137 11.13 -1.17 25.80
N ASP A 138 11.58 -1.85 24.74
CA ASP A 138 11.66 -1.29 23.39
C ASP A 138 10.31 -1.20 22.71
N LEU A 139 9.40 -2.14 22.94
CA LEU A 139 8.02 -2.04 22.46
C LEU A 139 7.23 -0.95 23.17
N ALA A 140 7.39 -0.80 24.50
CA ALA A 140 6.78 0.30 25.25
C ALA A 140 7.30 1.67 24.78
N TRP A 141 8.61 1.78 24.56
CA TRP A 141 9.23 2.97 23.98
C TRP A 141 8.68 3.26 22.58
N ALA A 142 8.68 2.26 21.69
CA ALA A 142 8.20 2.42 20.33
C ALA A 142 6.75 2.89 20.33
N ALA A 143 5.91 2.30 21.18
CA ALA A 143 4.52 2.70 21.31
C ALA A 143 4.39 4.19 21.72
N THR A 144 5.09 4.57 22.79
CA THR A 144 5.06 5.94 23.33
C THR A 144 5.57 6.97 22.31
N GLU A 145 6.72 6.72 21.70
CA GLU A 145 7.36 7.66 20.77
C GLU A 145 6.56 7.84 19.49
N MET A 146 6.00 6.74 18.97
CA MET A 146 5.17 6.74 17.77
C MET A 146 3.92 7.60 17.95
N ASP A 147 3.27 7.49 19.12
CA ASP A 147 2.09 8.29 19.45
C ASP A 147 2.45 9.76 19.68
N ALA A 148 3.53 10.02 20.43
CA ALA A 148 3.98 11.37 20.76
C ALA A 148 4.44 12.17 19.54
N ARG A 149 5.18 11.55 18.61
CA ARG A 149 5.73 12.23 17.43
C ARG A 149 4.80 12.22 16.23
N ARG A 150 3.77 11.36 16.23
CA ARG A 150 2.98 11.05 15.03
C ARG A 150 3.90 10.70 13.86
N SER A 151 4.85 9.80 14.07
CA SER A 151 5.85 9.43 13.06
C SER A 151 6.12 7.93 13.08
N PRO A 152 6.73 7.38 12.02
CA PRO A 152 7.36 6.08 12.10
C PRO A 152 8.40 6.02 13.22
N VAL A 153 8.57 4.84 13.79
CA VAL A 153 9.68 4.47 14.69
C VAL A 153 10.23 3.13 14.25
N ALA A 154 11.52 2.87 14.46
CA ALA A 154 12.16 1.65 14.01
C ALA A 154 12.80 0.84 15.15
N LEU A 155 12.66 -0.48 15.07
CA LEU A 155 13.47 -1.43 15.82
C LEU A 155 14.36 -2.17 14.83
N LEU A 156 15.67 -1.93 14.92
CA LEU A 156 16.67 -2.72 14.20
C LEU A 156 16.83 -4.06 14.91
N VAL A 157 16.68 -5.17 14.19
CA VAL A 157 16.75 -6.53 14.75
C VAL A 157 18.03 -7.21 14.25
N PRO A 158 19.10 -7.27 15.06
CA PRO A 158 20.31 -8.02 14.73
C PRO A 158 20.05 -9.53 14.54
N PRO A 159 20.94 -10.24 13.82
CA PRO A 159 20.89 -11.69 13.75
C PRO A 159 20.94 -12.34 15.15
N LYS A 160 20.27 -13.49 15.31
CA LYS A 160 20.25 -14.27 16.57
C LYS A 160 19.62 -13.54 17.77
N VAL A 161 18.82 -12.49 17.54
CA VAL A 161 17.96 -11.90 18.58
C VAL A 161 16.62 -12.63 18.64
N VAL A 162 16.03 -12.90 17.48
CA VAL A 162 14.82 -13.72 17.30
C VAL A 162 15.22 -15.14 16.89
N GLU A 163 14.47 -16.14 17.34
CA GLU A 163 14.67 -17.54 16.98
C GLU A 163 14.44 -17.77 15.48
N THR A 164 15.24 -18.67 14.91
CA THR A 164 15.19 -19.12 13.53
C THR A 164 15.28 -20.64 13.52
N GLY A 165 14.57 -21.34 12.64
CA GLY A 165 14.67 -22.79 12.51
C GLY A 165 13.61 -23.63 13.23
N ALA A 166 12.42 -23.08 13.50
CA ALA A 166 11.23 -23.89 13.78
C ALA A 166 10.20 -23.66 12.67
N VAL A 167 9.68 -24.76 12.10
CA VAL A 167 8.73 -24.83 10.97
C VAL A 167 9.38 -24.83 9.58
N HIS A 168 9.52 -26.02 9.01
CA HIS A 168 9.56 -26.19 7.56
C HIS A 168 8.15 -25.91 7.02
N SER A 169 7.99 -24.84 6.23
CA SER A 169 6.88 -24.79 5.28
C SER A 169 7.10 -25.86 4.21
N PRO A 170 6.10 -26.66 3.82
CA PRO A 170 6.28 -27.58 2.70
C PRO A 170 6.51 -26.75 1.44
N GLY A 171 7.74 -26.76 0.94
CA GLY A 171 8.08 -26.21 -0.36
C GLY A 171 7.37 -27.01 -1.45
N ALA A 172 6.36 -26.42 -2.08
CA ALA A 172 5.81 -26.96 -3.31
C ALA A 172 6.72 -26.52 -4.47
N GLY A 173 7.61 -27.41 -4.89
CA GLY A 173 8.44 -27.23 -6.08
C GLY A 173 8.16 -28.32 -7.10
N ALA A 174 7.23 -28.07 -8.03
CA ALA A 174 7.17 -28.80 -9.29
C ALA A 174 7.89 -27.95 -10.35
N ALA A 175 8.93 -28.51 -10.96
CA ALA A 175 9.62 -27.88 -12.08
C ALA A 175 8.66 -27.79 -13.28
N LEU A 176 8.43 -26.57 -13.76
CA LEU A 176 7.74 -26.33 -15.03
C LEU A 176 8.72 -26.58 -16.18
N GLY A 177 8.51 -27.67 -16.91
CA GLY A 177 9.17 -27.91 -18.19
C GLY A 177 8.80 -26.81 -19.20
N SER A 178 9.79 -26.21 -19.84
CA SER A 178 9.57 -25.15 -20.83
C SER A 178 9.14 -25.73 -22.17
N ARG A 179 7.87 -25.52 -22.54
CA ARG A 179 7.51 -25.27 -23.94
C ARG A 179 7.39 -23.77 -24.08
N VAL A 180 8.26 -23.17 -24.90
CA VAL A 180 8.07 -21.78 -25.35
C VAL A 180 6.88 -21.78 -26.28
N VAL A 181 5.71 -21.44 -25.74
CA VAL A 181 4.53 -21.10 -26.54
C VAL A 181 4.71 -19.64 -26.96
N PRO A 182 4.53 -19.29 -28.25
CA PRO A 182 4.53 -17.89 -28.66
C PRO A 182 3.47 -17.12 -27.84
N PRO A 183 3.74 -15.87 -27.43
CA PRO A 183 2.80 -15.12 -26.63
C PRO A 183 1.47 -15.03 -27.36
N PRO A 184 0.33 -15.15 -26.65
CA PRO A 184 -0.97 -14.91 -27.27
C PRO A 184 -0.98 -13.54 -27.94
N ALA A 185 -1.79 -13.41 -29.00
CA ALA A 185 -1.96 -12.14 -29.70
C ALA A 185 -2.29 -11.03 -28.67
N PRO A 186 -1.70 -9.83 -28.81
CA PRO A 186 -1.97 -8.74 -27.89
C PRO A 186 -3.48 -8.47 -27.87
N PRO A 187 -4.05 -8.17 -26.69
CA PRO A 187 -5.47 -7.84 -26.59
C PRO A 187 -5.80 -6.66 -27.50
N SER A 188 -6.97 -6.67 -28.12
CA SER A 188 -7.41 -5.56 -28.97
C SER A 188 -7.35 -4.24 -28.19
N PRO A 189 -6.86 -3.15 -28.81
CA PRO A 189 -6.82 -1.86 -28.17
C PRO A 189 -8.25 -1.39 -27.83
N LEU A 190 -8.36 -0.59 -26.78
CA LEU A 190 -9.62 0.08 -26.49
C LEU A 190 -9.84 1.21 -27.50
N PRO A 191 -11.09 1.59 -27.78
CA PRO A 191 -11.38 2.80 -28.55
C PRO A 191 -10.68 4.01 -27.94
N PRO A 192 -10.33 5.03 -28.77
CA PRO A 192 -9.79 6.29 -28.26
C PRO A 192 -10.69 6.89 -27.18
N ALA A 193 -10.08 7.44 -26.14
CA ALA A 193 -10.83 8.09 -25.07
C ALA A 193 -11.53 9.36 -25.56
N THR A 194 -12.81 9.50 -25.25
CA THR A 194 -13.61 10.70 -25.57
C THR A 194 -14.11 11.44 -24.33
N MET A 195 -14.05 10.80 -23.16
CA MET A 195 -14.53 11.34 -21.90
C MET A 195 -13.42 12.11 -21.17
N PRO A 196 -13.60 13.39 -20.81
CA PRO A 196 -12.65 14.09 -19.96
C PRO A 196 -12.50 13.45 -18.58
N ARG A 197 -11.28 13.46 -18.02
CA ARG A 197 -11.02 12.92 -16.68
C ARG A 197 -11.89 13.59 -15.61
N LEU A 198 -12.05 14.92 -15.70
CA LEU A 198 -12.90 15.69 -14.80
C LEU A 198 -14.35 15.18 -14.80
N THR A 199 -14.91 14.85 -15.96
CA THR A 199 -16.26 14.27 -16.09
C THR A 199 -16.34 12.90 -15.42
N ALA A 200 -15.36 12.03 -15.69
CA ALA A 200 -15.31 10.69 -15.10
C ALA A 200 -15.19 10.74 -13.56
N LEU A 201 -14.34 11.63 -13.04
CA LEU A 201 -14.19 11.87 -11.60
C LEU A 201 -15.50 12.37 -10.98
N GLY A 202 -16.22 13.29 -11.64
CA GLY A 202 -17.52 13.78 -11.17
C GLY A 202 -18.58 12.68 -11.06
N ILE A 203 -18.65 11.79 -12.06
CA ILE A 203 -19.53 10.61 -12.05
C ILE A 203 -19.16 9.69 -10.88
N ALA A 204 -17.87 9.37 -10.74
CA ALA A 204 -17.39 8.47 -9.70
C ALA A 204 -17.62 9.03 -8.29
N LEU A 205 -17.29 10.31 -8.04
CA LEU A 205 -17.49 10.97 -6.74
C LEU A 205 -18.96 10.98 -6.31
N LYS A 206 -19.88 11.22 -7.26
CA LYS A 206 -21.32 11.18 -7.02
C LYS A 206 -21.80 9.77 -6.69
N ALA A 207 -21.32 8.76 -7.40
CA ALA A 207 -21.74 7.37 -7.21
C ALA A 207 -21.33 6.79 -5.85
N ILE A 208 -20.12 7.11 -5.38
CA ILE A 208 -19.57 6.52 -4.15
C ILE A 208 -20.04 7.21 -2.86
N GLY A 209 -20.76 8.34 -2.96
CA GLY A 209 -21.30 9.04 -1.78
C GLY A 209 -20.24 9.30 -0.69
N ASP A 210 -20.52 8.81 0.52
CA ASP A 210 -19.66 8.94 1.71
C ASP A 210 -18.70 7.75 1.92
N ASP A 211 -18.47 6.92 0.91
CA ASP A 211 -17.46 5.87 1.02
C ASP A 211 -16.03 6.49 1.03
N PRO A 212 -15.14 6.00 1.92
CA PRO A 212 -13.73 6.38 1.95
C PRO A 212 -13.04 6.19 0.61
N VAL A 213 -12.28 7.19 0.18
CA VAL A 213 -11.55 7.14 -1.09
C VAL A 213 -10.11 7.63 -0.97
N ALA A 214 -9.17 6.77 -1.34
CA ALA A 214 -7.76 7.12 -1.51
C ALA A 214 -7.52 7.61 -2.95
N HIS A 215 -7.08 8.86 -3.08
CA HIS A 215 -6.77 9.46 -4.37
C HIS A 215 -5.28 9.44 -4.62
N ALA A 216 -4.88 8.94 -5.80
CA ALA A 216 -3.51 9.03 -6.29
C ALA A 216 -3.09 10.48 -6.55
N ASN A 217 -1.78 10.71 -6.46
CA ASN A 217 -1.17 12.02 -6.63
C ASN A 217 -1.35 12.60 -8.05
N GLY A 218 -0.90 13.83 -8.24
CA GLY A 218 -1.03 14.53 -9.52
C GLY A 218 -2.43 15.12 -9.72
N TYR A 219 -2.91 15.10 -10.96
CA TYR A 219 -4.19 15.75 -11.31
C TYR A 219 -5.42 15.03 -10.77
N ILE A 220 -5.36 13.72 -10.50
CA ILE A 220 -6.48 13.00 -9.89
C ILE A 220 -6.86 13.62 -8.54
N CYS A 221 -5.87 13.87 -7.67
CA CYS A 221 -6.08 14.61 -6.43
C CYS A 221 -6.66 16.01 -6.67
N ARG A 222 -6.03 16.80 -7.55
CA ARG A 222 -6.37 18.24 -7.75
C ARG A 222 -7.76 18.43 -8.34
N GLU A 223 -8.10 17.65 -9.36
CA GLU A 223 -9.39 17.69 -10.03
C GLU A 223 -10.49 17.18 -9.11
N SER A 224 -10.28 16.06 -8.41
CA SER A 224 -11.27 15.54 -7.47
C SER A 224 -11.53 16.49 -6.30
N PHE A 225 -10.47 17.12 -5.78
CA PHE A 225 -10.57 18.16 -4.74
C PHE A 225 -11.40 19.36 -5.21
N SER A 226 -11.15 19.81 -6.44
CA SER A 226 -11.81 20.99 -7.00
C SER A 226 -13.27 20.72 -7.38
N LEU A 227 -13.59 19.46 -7.72
CA LEU A 227 -14.96 19.02 -7.96
C LEU A 227 -15.77 18.94 -6.67
N ALA A 228 -15.25 18.23 -5.65
CA ALA A 228 -15.95 18.01 -4.40
C ALA A 228 -14.99 17.56 -3.28
N ASP A 229 -14.30 18.51 -2.63
CA ASP A 229 -13.61 18.23 -1.37
C ASP A 229 -14.58 17.71 -0.31
N ARG A 230 -14.16 16.65 0.38
CA ARG A 230 -14.93 16.03 1.46
C ARG A 230 -14.00 15.34 2.47
N PRO A 231 -14.43 15.16 3.73
CA PRO A 231 -13.61 14.50 4.76
C PRO A 231 -13.23 13.05 4.43
N GLN A 232 -14.04 12.34 3.66
CA GLN A 232 -13.82 10.95 3.24
C GLN A 232 -12.81 10.82 2.09
N SER A 233 -12.20 11.92 1.64
CA SER A 233 -11.19 11.92 0.59
C SER A 233 -9.80 12.07 1.17
N PHE A 234 -8.99 11.01 1.06
CA PHE A 234 -7.56 11.11 1.29
C PHE A 234 -6.84 11.48 0.00
N TYR A 235 -6.32 12.70 -0.05
CA TYR A 235 -5.53 13.18 -1.16
C TYR A 235 -4.04 12.86 -0.92
N MET A 236 -3.53 11.81 -1.55
CA MET A 236 -2.12 11.43 -1.48
C MET A 236 -1.30 12.32 -2.42
N ILE A 237 -0.50 13.24 -1.87
CA ILE A 237 0.26 14.26 -2.62
C ILE A 237 1.60 13.70 -3.11
N GLY A 238 2.22 12.81 -2.32
CA GLY A 238 3.48 12.12 -2.64
C GLY A 238 3.28 10.64 -2.96
N SER A 239 4.36 9.85 -2.92
CA SER A 239 4.29 8.38 -2.90
C SER A 239 3.46 7.74 -4.04
N MET A 240 3.78 8.14 -5.28
CA MET A 240 3.17 7.59 -6.50
C MET A 240 3.08 6.05 -6.46
N GLY A 241 1.90 5.51 -6.79
CA GLY A 241 1.61 4.08 -6.77
C GLY A 241 1.17 3.47 -5.43
N LEU A 242 1.09 4.26 -4.34
CA LEU A 242 0.65 3.75 -3.02
C LEU A 242 -0.83 3.95 -2.68
N ALA A 243 -1.60 4.71 -3.48
CA ALA A 243 -3.04 4.86 -3.28
C ALA A 243 -3.79 3.50 -3.17
N PRO A 244 -3.57 2.51 -4.05
CA PRO A 244 -4.21 1.20 -3.92
C PRO A 244 -3.79 0.43 -2.66
N ALA A 245 -2.54 0.58 -2.20
CA ALA A 245 -2.08 -0.02 -0.95
C ALA A 245 -2.79 0.60 0.27
N ILE A 246 -2.95 1.93 0.29
CA ILE A 246 -3.71 2.63 1.34
C ILE A 246 -5.17 2.17 1.32
N GLY A 247 -5.79 2.10 0.14
CA GLY A 247 -7.16 1.60 -0.01
C GLY A 247 -7.33 0.17 0.50
N LEU A 248 -6.38 -0.73 0.22
CA LEU A 248 -6.40 -2.10 0.73
C LEU A 248 -6.35 -2.14 2.26
N GLY A 249 -5.47 -1.35 2.88
CA GLY A 249 -5.40 -1.25 4.35
C GLY A 249 -6.71 -0.74 4.96
N VAL A 250 -7.37 0.25 4.35
CA VAL A 250 -8.69 0.72 4.79
C VAL A 250 -9.74 -0.38 4.62
N ALA A 251 -9.76 -1.11 3.51
CA ALA A 251 -10.74 -2.15 3.23
C ALA A 251 -10.72 -3.26 4.29
N LEU A 252 -9.53 -3.72 4.64
CA LEU A 252 -9.30 -4.80 5.61
C LEU A 252 -9.64 -4.40 7.05
N THR A 253 -9.60 -3.10 7.35
CA THR A 253 -9.86 -2.58 8.70
C THR A 253 -11.26 -2.02 8.87
N GLN A 254 -11.94 -1.69 7.77
CA GLN A 254 -13.29 -1.15 7.72
C GLN A 254 -14.21 -2.00 6.81
N PRO A 255 -14.44 -3.30 7.12
CA PRO A 255 -15.15 -4.23 6.23
C PRO A 255 -16.62 -3.87 5.96
N ARG A 256 -17.21 -2.95 6.75
CA ARG A 256 -18.60 -2.51 6.63
C ARG A 256 -18.79 -1.30 5.70
N ARG A 257 -17.72 -0.68 5.23
CA ARG A 257 -17.75 0.47 4.31
C ARG A 257 -16.98 0.12 3.05
N ARG A 258 -17.33 0.68 1.90
CA ARG A 258 -16.50 0.44 0.71
C ARG A 258 -15.20 1.22 0.83
N SER A 259 -14.10 0.61 0.41
CA SER A 259 -12.83 1.31 0.24
C SER A 259 -12.64 1.54 -1.26
N ILE A 260 -12.66 2.80 -1.65
CA ILE A 260 -12.53 3.22 -3.04
C ILE A 260 -11.11 3.72 -3.28
N VAL A 261 -10.57 3.43 -4.46
CA VAL A 261 -9.29 3.97 -4.91
C VAL A 261 -9.50 4.67 -6.24
N PHE A 262 -9.12 5.95 -6.29
CA PHE A 262 -9.01 6.70 -7.53
C PHE A 262 -7.54 6.80 -7.91
N ASP A 263 -7.18 6.08 -8.96
CA ASP A 263 -5.80 5.86 -9.36
C ASP A 263 -5.55 6.28 -10.81
N GLY A 264 -4.29 6.48 -11.17
CA GLY A 264 -3.87 6.74 -12.54
C GLY A 264 -3.22 5.50 -13.14
N ASP A 265 -3.29 5.35 -14.45
CA ASP A 265 -2.54 4.35 -15.20
C ASP A 265 -1.03 4.34 -14.84
N GLY A 266 -0.39 5.51 -14.87
CA GLY A 266 1.01 5.66 -14.51
C GLY A 266 1.28 5.34 -13.03
N ASN A 267 0.35 5.68 -12.14
CA ASN A 267 0.47 5.35 -10.72
C ASN A 267 0.40 3.83 -10.50
N LEU A 268 -0.59 3.16 -11.09
CA LEU A 268 -0.73 1.71 -10.98
C LEU A 268 0.51 0.99 -11.54
N LEU A 269 1.04 1.45 -12.68
CA LEU A 269 2.25 0.87 -13.28
C LEU A 269 3.48 0.95 -12.36
N MET A 270 3.61 1.99 -11.52
CA MET A 270 4.72 2.12 -10.56
C MET A 270 4.67 1.07 -9.42
N ASN A 271 3.48 0.52 -9.13
CA ASN A 271 3.30 -0.50 -8.11
C ASN A 271 2.34 -1.61 -8.57
N LEU A 272 2.57 -2.14 -9.77
CA LEU A 272 1.66 -3.08 -10.42
C LEU A 272 1.42 -4.36 -9.61
N GLY A 273 2.40 -4.79 -8.80
CA GLY A 273 2.28 -5.94 -7.91
C GLY A 273 1.17 -5.81 -6.85
N ILE A 274 0.66 -4.60 -6.61
CA ILE A 274 -0.49 -4.38 -5.72
C ILE A 274 -1.74 -5.13 -6.19
N LEU A 275 -1.90 -5.38 -7.50
CA LEU A 275 -3.01 -6.16 -8.03
C LEU A 275 -3.03 -7.58 -7.45
N ALA A 276 -1.85 -8.22 -7.32
CA ALA A 276 -1.74 -9.54 -6.72
C ALA A 276 -2.06 -9.51 -5.22
N MET A 277 -1.63 -8.47 -4.50
CA MET A 277 -1.97 -8.30 -3.08
C MET A 277 -3.48 -8.14 -2.89
N ILE A 278 -4.12 -7.24 -3.63
CA ILE A 278 -5.56 -7.00 -3.52
C ILE A 278 -6.34 -8.25 -3.88
N ALA A 279 -5.99 -8.90 -5.00
CA ALA A 279 -6.65 -10.11 -5.43
C ALA A 279 -6.54 -11.21 -4.37
N THR A 280 -5.35 -11.50 -3.85
CA THR A 280 -5.16 -12.59 -2.85
C THR A 280 -5.81 -12.31 -1.49
N GLN A 281 -5.94 -11.05 -1.09
CA GLN A 281 -6.67 -10.68 0.14
C GLN A 281 -8.20 -10.74 -0.05
N HIS A 282 -8.68 -10.72 -1.29
CA HIS A 282 -10.10 -10.77 -1.67
C HIS A 282 -11.04 -9.86 -0.83
N PRO A 283 -10.74 -8.57 -0.62
CA PRO A 283 -11.62 -7.69 0.15
C PRO A 283 -12.94 -7.44 -0.58
N ALA A 284 -14.04 -7.95 -0.03
CA ALA A 284 -15.39 -7.85 -0.61
C ALA A 284 -15.89 -6.40 -0.77
N ASN A 285 -15.29 -5.45 -0.05
CA ASN A 285 -15.69 -4.05 -0.01
C ASN A 285 -14.74 -3.13 -0.82
N PHE A 286 -13.87 -3.65 -1.68
CA PHE A 286 -12.86 -2.86 -2.38
C PHE A 286 -13.21 -2.57 -3.85
N VAL A 287 -13.02 -1.31 -4.29
CA VAL A 287 -13.22 -0.87 -5.68
C VAL A 287 -12.05 0.01 -6.13
N HIS A 288 -11.37 -0.38 -7.21
CA HIS A 288 -10.22 0.32 -7.78
C HIS A 288 -10.57 0.90 -9.15
N LEU A 289 -10.67 2.21 -9.22
CA LEU A 289 -10.86 2.96 -10.46
C LEU A 289 -9.51 3.47 -10.94
N VAL A 290 -9.17 3.16 -12.19
CA VAL A 290 -7.95 3.64 -12.83
C VAL A 290 -8.34 4.56 -13.98
N PHE A 291 -8.06 5.85 -13.85
CA PHE A 291 -8.27 6.85 -14.88
C PHE A 291 -7.08 6.83 -15.83
N ASP A 292 -7.28 6.25 -17.01
CA ASP A 292 -6.24 5.93 -17.97
C ASP A 292 -6.28 6.86 -19.18
N ASN A 293 -5.46 7.91 -19.11
CA ASN A 293 -5.19 8.87 -20.18
C ASN A 293 -3.93 8.52 -20.98
N GLU A 294 -3.28 7.38 -20.71
CA GLU A 294 -2.08 6.89 -21.41
C GLU A 294 -0.86 7.82 -21.33
N VAL A 295 -0.86 8.77 -20.39
CA VAL A 295 0.22 9.76 -20.25
C VAL A 295 0.46 10.15 -18.80
N TYR A 296 1.71 10.43 -18.46
CA TYR A 296 2.07 11.12 -17.23
C TYR A 296 1.76 12.62 -17.33
N GLY A 297 0.47 12.96 -17.16
CA GLY A 297 -0.01 14.34 -17.35
C GLY A 297 0.74 15.37 -16.51
N SER A 298 0.90 15.10 -15.21
CA SER A 298 1.56 16.00 -14.27
C SER A 298 3.04 16.31 -14.56
N THR A 299 3.71 15.56 -15.44
CA THR A 299 5.11 15.79 -15.81
C THR A 299 5.29 16.30 -17.24
N GLY A 300 4.20 16.55 -17.97
CA GLY A 300 4.23 17.07 -19.34
C GLY A 300 3.79 16.07 -20.40
N ASN A 301 2.83 15.20 -20.08
CA ASN A 301 2.19 14.27 -21.03
C ASN A 301 3.14 13.26 -21.71
N GLN A 302 4.18 12.80 -21.00
CA GLN A 302 4.99 11.68 -21.51
C GLN A 302 4.13 10.42 -21.60
N ALA A 303 4.25 9.66 -22.68
CA ALA A 303 3.49 8.43 -22.86
C ALA A 303 3.71 7.45 -21.70
N SER A 304 2.62 6.88 -21.19
CA SER A 304 2.65 5.77 -20.26
C SER A 304 2.61 4.44 -21.01
N LEU A 305 2.89 3.35 -20.31
CA LEU A 305 2.87 2.00 -20.90
C LEU A 305 1.45 1.47 -21.11
N SER A 306 0.40 2.14 -20.60
CA SER A 306 -0.99 1.65 -20.72
C SER A 306 -1.53 1.75 -22.15
N SER A 307 -0.94 2.59 -23.01
CA SER A 307 -1.22 2.62 -24.45
C SER A 307 -0.97 1.27 -25.14
N GLY A 308 -0.01 0.49 -24.64
CA GLY A 308 0.32 -0.85 -25.13
C GLY A 308 -0.12 -1.99 -24.21
N VAL A 309 -0.62 -1.70 -23.01
CA VAL A 309 -0.90 -2.69 -21.97
C VAL A 309 -2.29 -2.50 -21.37
N ARG A 310 -3.11 -3.56 -21.45
CA ARG A 310 -4.47 -3.58 -20.93
C ARG A 310 -4.51 -3.87 -19.42
N LEU A 311 -4.51 -2.80 -18.61
CA LEU A 311 -4.51 -2.89 -17.15
C LEU A 311 -5.74 -3.65 -16.58
N ASP A 312 -6.91 -3.54 -17.22
CA ASP A 312 -8.11 -4.33 -16.85
C ASP A 312 -7.88 -5.84 -17.01
N ARG A 313 -7.16 -6.25 -18.06
CA ARG A 313 -6.81 -7.65 -18.29
C ARG A 313 -5.77 -8.15 -17.29
N MET A 314 -4.86 -7.29 -16.85
CA MET A 314 -3.93 -7.62 -15.78
C MET A 314 -4.65 -7.81 -14.44
N ALA A 315 -5.60 -6.93 -14.11
CA ALA A 315 -6.42 -7.08 -12.90
C ALA A 315 -7.29 -8.36 -12.96
N ALA A 316 -7.89 -8.67 -14.12
CA ALA A 316 -8.60 -9.93 -14.33
C ALA A 316 -7.68 -11.14 -14.10
N ALA A 317 -6.48 -11.14 -14.69
CA ALA A 317 -5.51 -12.21 -14.55
C ALA A 317 -4.95 -12.35 -13.12
N ALA A 318 -4.89 -11.25 -12.36
CA ALA A 318 -4.52 -11.27 -10.95
C ALA A 318 -5.57 -11.94 -10.06
N GLY A 319 -6.85 -11.98 -10.48
CA GLY A 319 -7.94 -12.64 -9.76
C GLY A 319 -8.98 -11.71 -9.13
N PHE A 320 -9.14 -10.48 -9.64
CA PHE A 320 -10.23 -9.61 -9.23
C PHE A 320 -11.60 -10.24 -9.53
N ALA A 321 -12.59 -10.01 -8.66
CA ALA A 321 -13.94 -10.55 -8.82
C ALA A 321 -14.63 -10.01 -10.08
N SER A 322 -14.36 -8.73 -10.41
CA SER A 322 -14.61 -8.19 -11.74
C SER A 322 -13.51 -7.23 -12.15
N ALA A 323 -13.20 -7.20 -13.44
CA ALA A 323 -12.28 -6.25 -14.04
C ALA A 323 -12.80 -5.85 -15.42
N VAL A 324 -13.23 -4.58 -15.54
CA VAL A 324 -13.86 -4.07 -16.76
C VAL A 324 -13.15 -2.81 -17.24
N ALA A 325 -13.23 -2.55 -18.55
CA ALA A 325 -12.81 -1.29 -19.14
C ALA A 325 -14.03 -0.56 -19.70
N VAL A 326 -14.12 0.74 -19.40
CA VAL A 326 -15.22 1.62 -19.81
C VAL A 326 -14.66 2.83 -20.56
N THR A 327 -15.42 3.32 -21.54
CA THR A 327 -14.98 4.39 -22.45
C THR A 327 -15.95 5.56 -22.53
N ASP A 328 -17.10 5.47 -21.86
CA ASP A 328 -18.15 6.47 -21.91
C ASP A 328 -18.87 6.62 -20.55
N PRO A 329 -19.58 7.73 -20.32
CA PRO A 329 -20.28 7.99 -19.07
C PRO A 329 -21.28 6.91 -18.66
N VAL A 330 -22.04 6.35 -19.62
CA VAL A 330 -23.12 5.40 -19.33
C VAL A 330 -22.53 4.07 -18.87
N SER A 331 -21.48 3.58 -19.54
CA SER A 331 -20.78 2.37 -19.13
C SER A 331 -20.07 2.53 -17.78
N LEU A 332 -19.49 3.72 -17.49
CA LEU A 332 -18.92 4.02 -16.17
C LEU A 332 -19.98 3.98 -15.05
N GLU A 333 -21.13 4.63 -15.25
CA GLU A 333 -22.23 4.60 -14.27
C GLU A 333 -22.77 3.18 -14.03
N ALA A 334 -22.87 2.36 -15.09
CA ALA A 334 -23.28 0.97 -14.98
C ALA A 334 -22.26 0.15 -14.18
N ALA A 335 -20.96 0.24 -14.52
CA ALA A 335 -19.89 -0.48 -13.85
C ALA A 335 -19.79 -0.11 -12.37
N LEU A 336 -19.89 1.18 -12.03
CA LEU A 336 -19.89 1.64 -10.64
C LEU A 336 -21.08 1.11 -9.85
N ARG A 337 -22.29 1.16 -10.42
CA ARG A 337 -23.50 0.64 -9.78
C ARG A 337 -23.36 -0.85 -9.46
N GLU A 338 -22.83 -1.64 -10.38
CA GLU A 338 -22.59 -3.08 -10.19
C GLU A 338 -21.53 -3.32 -9.12
N ALA A 339 -20.38 -2.64 -9.21
CA ALA A 339 -19.28 -2.77 -8.26
C ALA A 339 -19.70 -2.39 -6.82
N LEU A 340 -20.54 -1.36 -6.67
CA LEU A 340 -21.04 -0.91 -5.36
C LEU A 340 -22.18 -1.80 -4.82
N ALA A 341 -22.85 -2.59 -5.67
CA ALA A 341 -23.93 -3.49 -5.28
C ALA A 341 -23.46 -4.93 -4.99
N THR A 342 -22.28 -5.33 -5.47
CA THR A 342 -21.78 -6.72 -5.38
C THR A 342 -20.48 -6.83 -4.58
N ALA A 343 -20.11 -8.04 -4.18
CA ALA A 343 -18.87 -8.29 -3.44
C ALA A 343 -17.65 -8.27 -4.38
N GLY A 344 -16.64 -7.47 -4.02
CA GLY A 344 -15.40 -7.29 -4.77
C GLY A 344 -14.30 -8.31 -4.44
N PRO A 345 -13.03 -8.00 -4.76
CA PRO A 345 -12.54 -6.70 -5.24
C PRO A 345 -12.90 -6.44 -6.71
N HIS A 346 -13.29 -5.20 -7.01
CA HIS A 346 -13.64 -4.77 -8.37
C HIS A 346 -12.59 -3.82 -8.95
N PHE A 347 -12.30 -3.97 -10.23
CA PHE A 347 -11.40 -3.09 -10.99
C PHE A 347 -12.15 -2.47 -12.16
N VAL A 348 -12.04 -1.15 -12.32
CA VAL A 348 -12.64 -0.40 -13.42
C VAL A 348 -11.57 0.47 -14.07
N LEU A 349 -11.15 0.08 -15.28
CA LEU A 349 -10.30 0.91 -16.13
C LEU A 349 -11.18 1.93 -16.85
N VAL A 350 -10.98 3.20 -16.57
CA VAL A 350 -11.76 4.32 -17.12
C VAL A 350 -10.91 5.05 -18.14
N LYS A 351 -11.20 4.87 -19.43
CA LYS A 351 -10.50 5.59 -20.50
C LYS A 351 -10.91 7.06 -20.49
N VAL A 352 -9.93 7.94 -20.37
CA VAL A 352 -10.14 9.39 -20.28
C VAL A 352 -9.19 10.15 -21.20
N THR A 353 -9.58 11.37 -21.61
CA THR A 353 -8.73 12.21 -22.46
C THR A 353 -7.50 12.73 -21.70
N THR A 354 -6.51 13.21 -22.45
CA THR A 354 -5.27 13.80 -21.92
C THR A 354 -5.43 15.23 -21.41
N GLU A 355 -6.60 15.85 -21.63
CA GLU A 355 -6.89 17.20 -21.19
C GLU A 355 -6.82 17.30 -19.65
N GLU A 356 -6.13 18.33 -19.18
CA GLU A 356 -6.02 18.65 -17.76
C GLU A 356 -6.83 19.90 -17.47
N ALA A 357 -7.66 19.84 -16.43
CA ALA A 357 -8.38 21.02 -15.99
C ALA A 357 -7.41 22.02 -15.33
N ASP A 358 -7.65 23.32 -15.53
CA ASP A 358 -6.94 24.37 -14.81
C ASP A 358 -7.49 24.47 -13.38
N VAL A 359 -6.94 23.65 -12.49
CA VAL A 359 -7.35 23.53 -11.08
C VAL A 359 -6.19 23.85 -10.14
N PRO A 360 -6.40 24.45 -8.97
CA PRO A 360 -5.33 24.79 -8.05
C PRO A 360 -4.65 23.54 -7.44
N ARG A 361 -3.55 23.75 -6.72
CA ARG A 361 -3.04 22.74 -5.78
C ARG A 361 -3.94 22.70 -4.54
N ILE A 362 -3.96 21.55 -3.87
CA ILE A 362 -4.71 21.36 -2.63
C ILE A 362 -4.11 22.29 -1.55
N PRO A 363 -4.91 23.16 -0.90
CA PRO A 363 -4.40 24.14 0.05
C PRO A 363 -4.18 23.57 1.46
N TYR A 364 -4.56 22.31 1.70
CA TYR A 364 -4.42 21.67 3.00
C TYR A 364 -3.01 21.13 3.24
N THR A 365 -2.54 21.27 4.48
CA THR A 365 -1.32 20.61 4.92
C THR A 365 -1.54 19.10 4.99
N PRO A 366 -0.47 18.29 4.87
CA PRO A 366 -0.57 16.84 5.02
C PRO A 366 -1.23 16.39 6.34
N ALA A 367 -0.94 17.06 7.45
CA ALA A 367 -1.56 16.76 8.75
C ALA A 367 -3.08 16.98 8.74
N VAL A 368 -3.57 18.06 8.11
CA VAL A 368 -5.01 18.32 7.95
C VAL A 368 -5.67 17.23 7.11
N LEU A 369 -5.04 16.82 6.01
CA LEU A 369 -5.54 15.72 5.16
C LEU A 369 -5.62 14.40 5.92
N ARG A 370 -4.56 14.07 6.70
CA ARG A 370 -4.52 12.88 7.55
C ARG A 370 -5.66 12.89 8.57
N ASP A 371 -5.81 13.98 9.33
CA ASP A 371 -6.72 14.02 10.48
C ASP A 371 -8.19 14.05 10.05
N ARG A 372 -8.50 14.79 8.97
CA ARG A 372 -9.84 14.78 8.35
C ARG A 372 -10.23 13.38 7.91
N PHE A 373 -9.36 12.71 7.15
CA PHE A 373 -9.64 11.38 6.64
C PHE A 373 -9.74 10.33 7.74
N ARG A 374 -8.81 10.32 8.72
CA ARG A 374 -8.89 9.41 9.87
C ARG A 374 -10.21 9.57 10.61
N THR A 375 -10.62 10.81 10.89
CA THR A 375 -11.88 11.08 11.60
C THR A 375 -13.07 10.57 10.79
N ALA A 376 -13.08 10.81 9.48
CA ALA A 376 -14.17 10.38 8.61
C ALA A 376 -14.24 8.87 8.42
N VAL A 377 -13.12 8.14 8.51
CA VAL A 377 -13.03 6.68 8.33
C VAL A 377 -13.31 5.92 9.63
N HIS A 378 -12.66 6.30 10.73
CA HIS A 378 -12.71 5.59 12.01
C HIS A 378 -13.62 6.24 13.06
N GLY A 379 -13.80 7.57 13.01
CA GLY A 379 -14.60 8.33 13.98
C GLY A 379 -16.09 8.41 13.67
N GLY A 380 -16.54 7.79 12.57
CA GLY A 380 -17.94 7.74 12.13
C GLY A 380 -18.62 6.41 12.40
#